data_AF-A0A741CL27-F1
#
_entry.id   AF-A0A741CL27-F1
#
_cell.length_a   1.000
_cell.length_b   1.000
_cell.length_c   1.000
_cell.angle_alpha   90.00
_cell.angle_beta   90.00
_cell.angle_gamma   90.00
#
_symmetry.space_group_name_H-M   'P 1'
#
loop_
_entity.id
_entity.type
_entity.pdbx_description
1 polymer ?
#
loop_
_entity_poly.entity_id
_entity_poly.type
_entity_poly.pdbx_seq_one_letter_code
_entity_poly.pdbx_strand_id
1 'polypeptide(L)'
;MYKEENKNIARKSVLKAAIEALTLCRKDSTLAPKDYIRKVKAFYRKDESDPRAFIVDELSEETIIRWEEFYDSVIQDRTARSIKVAYLSGPNPENDLTEMTDMGLLPENIWAFE
;
A
#
# COMPACT_ATOMS: atom_id res chain seq x y z
N MET A 1 -18.45 17.49 -21.00
CA MET A 1 -17.32 16.67 -20.53
C MET A 1 -16.03 17.38 -20.92
N TYR A 2 -15.25 17.84 -19.94
CA TYR A 2 -14.03 18.64 -20.13
C TYR A 2 -12.96 17.80 -20.86
N LYS A 3 -12.38 18.31 -21.95
CA LYS A 3 -11.49 17.57 -22.86
C LYS A 3 -10.02 18.01 -22.73
N GLU A 4 -9.48 18.00 -21.52
CA GLU A 4 -8.03 18.18 -21.34
C GLU A 4 -7.33 16.82 -21.34
N GLU A 5 -6.79 16.45 -22.51
CA GLU A 5 -6.19 15.14 -22.76
C GLU A 5 -5.08 14.79 -21.77
N ASN A 6 -4.16 15.73 -21.51
CA ASN A 6 -3.07 15.53 -20.55
C ASN A 6 -3.58 15.26 -19.12
N LYS A 7 -4.64 15.96 -18.69
CA LYS A 7 -5.25 15.74 -17.37
C LYS A 7 -5.90 14.36 -17.29
N ASN A 8 -6.54 13.92 -18.36
CA ASN A 8 -7.18 12.61 -18.42
C ASN A 8 -6.14 11.47 -18.37
N ILE A 9 -5.03 11.61 -19.11
CA ILE A 9 -3.91 10.64 -19.05
C ILE A 9 -3.33 10.58 -17.64
N ALA A 10 -3.03 11.74 -17.05
CA ALA A 10 -2.46 11.80 -15.69
C ALA A 10 -3.40 11.20 -14.65
N ARG A 11 -4.69 11.56 -14.67
CA ARG A 11 -5.73 11.01 -13.78
C ARG A 11 -5.78 9.50 -13.85
N LYS A 12 -5.93 8.96 -15.06
CA LYS A 12 -6.00 7.51 -15.29
C LYS A 12 -4.76 6.81 -14.77
N SER A 13 -3.58 7.33 -15.06
CA SER A 13 -2.32 6.74 -14.62
C SER A 13 -2.20 6.72 -13.09
N VAL A 14 -2.50 7.84 -12.43
CA VAL A 14 -2.35 7.97 -10.97
C VAL A 14 -3.38 7.14 -10.23
N LEU A 15 -4.66 7.21 -10.64
CA LEU A 15 -5.73 6.42 -10.01
C LEU A 15 -5.50 4.93 -10.18
N LYS A 16 -5.11 4.49 -11.39
CA LYS A 16 -4.80 3.09 -11.65
C LYS A 16 -3.67 2.60 -10.74
N ALA A 17 -2.55 3.32 -10.71
CA ALA A 17 -1.39 2.95 -9.89
C ALA A 17 -1.76 2.89 -8.40
N ALA A 18 -2.54 3.86 -7.90
CA ALA A 18 -2.98 3.88 -6.52
C ALA A 18 -3.90 2.70 -6.17
N ILE A 19 -4.87 2.38 -7.03
CA ILE A 19 -5.80 1.27 -6.81
C ILE A 19 -5.07 -0.07 -6.87
N GLU A 20 -4.18 -0.27 -7.85
CA GLU A 20 -3.34 -1.46 -7.95
C GLU A 20 -2.45 -1.62 -6.72
N ALA A 21 -1.81 -0.53 -6.27
CA ALA A 21 -0.97 -0.52 -5.07
C ALA A 21 -1.74 -0.90 -3.80
N LEU A 22 -3.01 -0.51 -3.68
CA LEU A 22 -3.87 -0.81 -2.53
C LEU A 22 -4.58 -2.17 -2.62
N THR A 23 -4.47 -2.86 -3.76
CA THR A 23 -5.17 -4.13 -4.01
C THR A 23 -4.20 -5.22 -4.46
N LEU A 24 -3.93 -5.33 -5.76
CA LEU A 24 -3.13 -6.39 -6.39
C LEU A 24 -1.69 -6.40 -5.87
N CYS A 25 -1.10 -5.22 -5.71
CA CYS A 25 0.28 -5.05 -5.29
C CYS A 25 0.40 -4.70 -3.80
N ARG A 26 -0.66 -4.92 -2.99
CA ARG A 26 -0.71 -4.43 -1.60
C ARG A 26 0.43 -4.94 -0.72
N LYS A 27 0.87 -6.18 -0.92
CA LYS A 27 2.00 -6.76 -0.17
C LYS A 27 3.34 -6.10 -0.55
N ASP A 28 3.49 -5.70 -1.81
CA ASP A 28 4.70 -5.05 -2.33
C ASP A 28 4.72 -3.54 -2.08
N SER A 29 3.55 -2.93 -1.86
CA SER A 29 3.38 -1.51 -1.53
C SER A 29 3.67 -1.18 -0.06
N THR A 30 4.18 -2.15 0.72
CA THR A 30 4.53 -1.94 2.12
C THR A 30 5.92 -1.32 2.26
N LEU A 31 6.14 -0.54 3.33
CA LEU A 31 7.46 0.04 3.60
C LEU A 31 8.52 -1.04 3.85
N ALA A 32 8.13 -2.15 4.47
CA ALA A 32 8.99 -3.28 4.76
C ALA A 32 8.25 -4.59 4.49
N PRO A 33 8.89 -5.56 3.82
CA PRO A 33 8.29 -6.85 3.54
C PRO A 33 8.11 -7.66 4.82
N LYS A 34 7.27 -8.71 4.74
CA LYS A 34 7.00 -9.61 5.87
C LYS A 34 8.26 -10.22 6.51
N ASP A 35 9.28 -10.50 5.72
CA ASP A 35 10.51 -11.11 6.22
C ASP A 35 11.58 -10.09 6.65
N TYR A 36 11.21 -8.80 6.74
CA TYR A 36 12.16 -7.72 7.01
C TYR A 36 12.98 -7.96 8.28
N ILE A 37 12.34 -8.31 9.38
CA ILE A 37 13.01 -8.54 10.66
C ILE A 37 13.98 -9.72 10.58
N ARG A 38 13.61 -10.79 9.86
CA ARG A 38 14.52 -11.92 9.59
C ARG A 38 15.73 -11.48 8.78
N LYS A 39 15.51 -10.68 7.73
CA LYS A 39 16.59 -10.11 6.90
C LYS A 39 17.55 -9.25 7.72
N VAL A 40 17.03 -8.43 8.63
CA VAL A 40 17.84 -7.59 9.53
C VAL A 40 18.69 -8.46 10.46
N LYS A 41 18.09 -9.46 11.13
CA LYS A 41 18.82 -10.40 11.99
C LYS A 41 19.90 -11.16 11.22
N ALA A 42 19.55 -11.69 10.04
CA ALA A 42 20.49 -12.39 9.18
C ALA A 42 21.61 -11.48 8.67
N PHE A 43 21.32 -10.20 8.39
CA PHE A 43 22.32 -9.23 7.95
C PHE A 43 23.38 -8.98 9.02
N TYR A 44 22.97 -8.68 10.26
CA TYR A 44 23.92 -8.42 11.35
C TYR A 44 24.69 -9.67 11.79
N ARG A 45 24.10 -10.86 11.67
CA ARG A 45 24.82 -12.12 11.92
C ARG A 45 25.89 -12.47 10.89
N LYS A 46 25.93 -11.81 9.72
CA LYS A 46 26.97 -12.10 8.70
C LYS A 46 28.35 -11.64 9.11
N ASP A 47 28.44 -10.65 10.00
CA ASP A 47 29.69 -10.08 10.47
C ASP A 47 29.74 -10.15 12.00
N GLU A 48 30.44 -11.16 12.53
CA GLU A 48 30.60 -11.35 13.98
C GLU A 48 31.38 -10.21 14.65
N SER A 49 32.08 -9.36 13.89
CA SER A 49 32.76 -8.18 14.41
C SER A 49 31.83 -6.98 14.59
N ASP A 50 30.61 -7.04 14.06
CA ASP A 50 29.61 -5.99 14.26
C ASP A 50 29.12 -6.03 15.72
N PRO A 51 29.26 -4.95 16.51
CA PRO A 51 28.79 -4.92 17.89
C PRO A 51 27.27 -5.17 18.03
N ARG A 52 26.51 -5.00 16.94
CA ARG A 52 25.06 -5.28 16.89
C ARG A 52 24.74 -6.76 16.69
N ALA A 53 25.71 -7.59 16.30
CA ALA A 53 25.51 -9.04 16.16
C ALA A 53 25.00 -9.68 17.47
N PHE A 54 25.55 -9.25 18.62
CA PHE A 54 25.07 -9.68 19.93
C PHE A 54 23.65 -9.18 20.25
N ILE A 55 23.30 -7.96 19.84
CA ILE A 55 21.98 -7.37 20.10
C ILE A 55 20.89 -8.12 19.33
N VAL A 56 21.16 -8.56 18.09
CA VAL A 56 20.16 -9.30 17.30
C VAL A 56 19.93 -10.73 17.77
N ASP A 57 20.79 -11.27 18.62
CA ASP A 57 20.60 -12.59 19.23
C ASP A 57 19.56 -12.57 20.35
N GLU A 58 19.37 -11.42 21.01
CA GLU A 58 18.27 -11.20 21.96
C GLU A 58 16.88 -11.22 21.29
N LEU A 59 16.83 -11.08 19.96
CA LEU A 59 15.59 -11.19 19.22
C LEU A 59 15.18 -12.66 19.04
N SER A 60 14.27 -13.11 19.90
CA SER A 60 13.74 -14.47 19.86
C SER A 60 12.95 -14.77 18.59
N GLU A 61 12.95 -16.04 18.16
CA GLU A 61 12.12 -16.48 17.02
C GLU A 61 10.63 -16.28 17.28
N GLU A 62 10.17 -16.42 18.53
CA GLU A 62 8.79 -16.13 18.90
C GLU A 62 8.42 -14.67 18.61
N THR A 63 9.31 -13.72 18.94
CA THR A 63 9.08 -12.29 18.65
C THR A 63 9.00 -12.03 17.15
N ILE A 64 9.84 -12.70 16.36
CA ILE A 64 9.82 -12.60 14.89
C ILE A 64 8.49 -13.13 14.34
N ILE A 65 8.05 -14.30 14.80
CA ILE A 65 6.77 -14.90 14.37
C ILE A 65 5.62 -13.97 14.73
N ARG A 66 5.60 -13.41 15.93
CA ARG A 66 4.56 -12.43 16.34
C ARG A 66 4.53 -11.19 15.46
N TRP A 67 5.69 -10.70 15.02
CA TRP A 67 5.75 -9.61 14.04
C TRP A 67 5.15 -10.04 12.69
N GLU A 68 5.43 -11.26 12.24
CA GLU A 68 4.96 -11.80 10.95
C GLU A 68 3.43 -12.01 10.96
N GLU A 69 2.89 -12.48 12.09
CA GLU A 69 1.45 -12.61 12.32
C GLU A 69 0.77 -11.22 12.38
N PHE A 70 1.40 -10.26 13.06
CA PHE A 70 0.91 -8.88 13.07
C PHE A 70 0.88 -8.29 11.66
N TYR A 71 1.94 -8.50 10.86
CA TYR A 71 1.98 -8.08 9.46
C TYR A 71 0.80 -8.65 8.67
N ASP A 72 0.55 -9.96 8.75
CA ASP A 72 -0.58 -10.60 8.06
C ASP A 72 -1.95 -10.06 8.53
N SER A 73 -2.07 -9.70 9.80
CA SER A 73 -3.31 -9.13 10.35
C SER A 73 -3.63 -7.75 9.77
N VAL A 74 -2.61 -6.98 9.40
CA VAL A 74 -2.75 -5.61 8.84
C VAL A 74 -2.82 -5.65 7.30
N ILE A 75 -1.95 -6.44 6.68
CA ILE A 75 -1.75 -6.52 5.23
C ILE A 75 -2.55 -7.70 4.66
N GLN A 76 -3.86 -7.52 4.61
CA GLN A 76 -4.80 -8.47 4.02
C GLN A 76 -5.08 -8.16 2.56
N ASP A 77 -5.54 -9.14 1.79
CA ASP A 77 -5.98 -8.87 0.43
C ASP A 77 -7.20 -7.92 0.44
N ARG A 78 -7.25 -7.00 -0.53
CA ARG A 78 -8.33 -6.02 -0.70
C ARG A 78 -8.75 -5.99 -2.16
N THR A 79 -10.05 -5.79 -2.38
CA THR A 79 -10.60 -5.56 -3.71
C THR A 79 -10.89 -4.09 -3.92
N ALA A 80 -10.90 -3.62 -5.17
CA ALA A 80 -11.29 -2.27 -5.55
C ALA A 80 -12.60 -1.80 -4.86
N ARG A 81 -13.61 -2.69 -4.81
CA ARG A 81 -14.91 -2.45 -4.16
C ARG A 81 -14.84 -2.14 -2.66
N SER A 82 -13.77 -2.52 -1.98
CA SER A 82 -13.56 -2.31 -0.54
C SER A 82 -12.80 -1.03 -0.21
N ILE A 83 -12.25 -0.35 -1.23
CA ILE A 83 -11.50 0.89 -1.06
C ILE A 83 -12.48 2.03 -0.78
N LYS A 84 -12.14 2.83 0.22
CA LYS A 84 -12.78 4.09 0.57
C LYS A 84 -11.89 5.24 0.16
N VAL A 85 -12.41 6.19 -0.62
CA VAL A 85 -11.64 7.31 -1.18
C VAL A 85 -12.25 8.63 -0.71
N ALA A 86 -11.42 9.45 -0.09
CA ALA A 86 -11.70 10.85 0.19
C ALA A 86 -10.70 11.68 -0.62
N TYR A 87 -11.17 12.58 -1.48
CA TYR A 87 -10.29 13.40 -2.32
C TYR A 87 -10.77 14.84 -2.41
N LEU A 88 -9.81 15.76 -2.60
CA LEU A 88 -10.09 17.16 -2.90
C LEU A 88 -10.41 17.28 -4.39
N SER A 89 -11.66 17.58 -4.72
CA SER A 89 -12.09 17.73 -6.11
C SER A 89 -11.76 19.11 -6.63
N GLY A 90 -11.20 19.15 -7.84
CA GLY A 90 -11.21 20.35 -8.66
C GLY A 90 -12.56 20.52 -9.39
N PRO A 91 -12.65 21.47 -10.33
CA PRO A 91 -13.83 21.59 -11.17
C PRO A 91 -14.07 20.30 -11.97
N ASN A 92 -15.30 19.82 -11.98
CA ASN A 92 -15.75 18.57 -12.62
C ASN A 92 -15.28 17.27 -11.91
N PRO A 93 -15.68 17.04 -10.64
CA PRO A 93 -15.39 15.80 -9.89
C PRO A 93 -15.89 14.52 -10.60
N GLU A 94 -16.90 14.66 -11.46
CA GLU A 94 -17.49 13.58 -12.26
C GLU A 94 -16.45 12.79 -13.07
N ASN A 95 -15.37 13.46 -13.55
CA ASN A 95 -14.33 12.78 -14.33
C ASN A 95 -13.53 11.79 -13.46
N ASP A 96 -13.18 12.21 -12.24
CA ASP A 96 -12.45 11.40 -11.26
C ASP A 96 -13.36 10.28 -10.75
N LEU A 97 -14.63 10.59 -10.48
CA LEU A 97 -15.65 9.61 -10.10
C LEU A 97 -15.78 8.50 -11.16
N THR A 98 -15.96 8.88 -12.44
CA THR A 98 -16.12 7.92 -13.54
C THR A 98 -14.93 6.99 -13.66
N GLU A 99 -13.71 7.55 -13.66
CA GLU A 99 -12.48 6.73 -13.78
C GLU A 99 -12.32 5.78 -12.59
N MET A 100 -12.63 6.22 -11.37
CA MET A 100 -12.61 5.36 -10.19
C MET A 100 -13.65 4.23 -10.26
N THR A 101 -14.87 4.51 -10.71
CA THR A 101 -15.92 3.50 -10.85
C THR A 101 -15.61 2.50 -11.96
N ASP A 102 -15.00 2.94 -13.07
CA ASP A 102 -14.54 2.08 -14.15
C ASP A 102 -13.44 1.10 -13.67
N MET A 103 -12.68 1.49 -12.64
CA MET A 103 -11.68 0.64 -11.97
C MET A 103 -12.27 -0.25 -10.87
N GLY A 104 -13.59 -0.24 -10.69
CA GLY A 104 -14.30 -1.14 -9.78
C GLY A 104 -14.46 -0.62 -8.34
N LEU A 105 -14.19 0.66 -8.08
CA LEU A 105 -14.61 1.29 -6.82
C LEU A 105 -16.13 1.44 -6.82
N LEU A 106 -16.71 1.32 -5.63
CA LEU A 106 -18.14 1.56 -5.44
C LEU A 106 -18.38 3.07 -5.32
N PRO A 107 -19.36 3.66 -6.04
CA PRO A 107 -19.69 5.07 -5.91
C PRO A 107 -19.95 5.51 -4.46
N GLU A 108 -20.59 4.65 -3.67
CA GLU A 108 -20.91 4.92 -2.25
C GLU A 108 -19.67 5.04 -1.35
N ASN A 109 -18.50 4.61 -1.83
CA ASN A 109 -17.23 4.68 -1.11
C ASN A 109 -16.35 5.87 -1.56
N ILE A 110 -16.87 6.75 -2.42
CA ILE A 110 -16.13 7.89 -2.97
C ILE A 110 -16.72 9.19 -2.43
N TRP A 111 -15.89 9.98 -1.76
CA TRP A 111 -16.24 11.30 -1.23
C TRP A 111 -15.34 12.37 -1.84
N ALA A 112 -15.96 13.30 -2.55
CA ALA A 112 -15.34 14.50 -3.10
C ALA A 112 -15.57 15.68 -2.16
N PHE A 113 -14.52 16.44 -1.87
CA PHE A 113 -14.58 17.66 -1.06
C PHE A 113 -14.07 18.85 -1.88
N GLU A 114 -14.78 19.97 -1.83
CA GLU A 114 -14.42 21.24 -2.47
C GLU A 114 -14.04 22.29 -1.40
#